data_AF-A0A931XV97-F1
#
_entry.id   AF-A0A931XV97-F1
#
_cell.length_a   1.000
_cell.length_b   1.000
_cell.length_c   1.000
_cell.angle_alpha   90.00
_cell.angle_beta   90.00
_cell.angle_gamma   90.00
#
_symmetry.space_group_name_H-M   'P 1'
#
loop_
_entity.id
_entity.type
_entity.pdbx_description
1 polymer ?
#
loop_
_entity_poly.entity_id
_entity_poly.type
_entity_poly.pdbx_seq_one_letter_code
_entity_poly.pdbx_strand_id
1 'polypeptide(L)'
;MTGRRAPRSALAALAALAGLAGSLLLAGCTQTLGEADCGRYRDRLKSWGEKKGKLDQKAIDDFMKTCAGSTVSRGTAKCLENAQDEATFFRCLE
;
A
#
# COMPACT_ATOMS: atom_id res chain seq x y z
N MET A 1 -51.59 -30.73 4.25
CA MET A 1 -50.60 -31.58 4.95
C MET A 1 -49.64 -30.66 5.70
N THR A 2 -49.61 -30.82 7.03
CA THR A 2 -48.68 -30.33 8.08
C THR A 2 -47.31 -29.77 7.67
N GLY A 3 -46.92 -28.67 8.32
CA GLY A 3 -45.58 -28.08 8.23
C GLY A 3 -44.50 -28.76 9.09
N ARG A 4 -43.25 -28.27 8.99
CA ARG A 4 -42.17 -28.52 9.96
C ARG A 4 -41.26 -27.30 10.14
N ARG A 5 -41.08 -26.95 11.41
CA ARG A 5 -40.15 -25.97 12.00
C ARG A 5 -38.71 -26.54 12.01
N ALA A 6 -37.74 -25.64 11.84
CA ALA A 6 -36.33 -25.54 12.32
C ALA A 6 -35.51 -26.78 12.72
N PRO A 7 -34.19 -26.71 12.50
CA PRO A 7 -33.26 -26.39 13.61
C PRO A 7 -32.45 -25.11 13.24
N ARG A 8 -32.27 -24.05 14.04
CA ARG A 8 -32.10 -23.87 15.50
C ARG A 8 -31.11 -24.85 16.13
N SER A 9 -29.92 -24.99 15.59
CA SER A 9 -28.70 -25.41 16.31
C SER A 9 -27.51 -25.44 15.36
N ALA A 10 -26.88 -24.29 15.15
CA ALA A 10 -25.46 -24.22 14.83
C ALA A 10 -24.90 -23.03 15.60
N LEU A 11 -24.95 -23.19 16.92
CA LEU A 11 -24.10 -22.44 17.83
C LEU A 11 -22.64 -22.66 17.45
N ALA A 12 -21.87 -21.63 17.75
CA ALA A 12 -20.44 -21.65 18.01
C ALA A 12 -19.51 -21.68 16.80
N ALA A 13 -18.98 -20.49 16.48
CA ALA A 13 -17.55 -20.21 16.68
C ALA A 13 -17.33 -18.71 16.46
N LEU A 14 -17.16 -17.94 17.54
CA LEU A 14 -15.82 -17.42 17.90
C LEU A 14 -15.23 -16.47 16.85
N ALA A 15 -15.72 -15.22 16.86
CA ALA A 15 -14.89 -14.08 16.48
C ALA A 15 -15.28 -12.84 17.29
N ALA A 16 -15.53 -13.04 18.59
CA ALA A 16 -15.46 -11.99 19.59
C ALA A 16 -14.03 -11.98 20.15
N LEU A 17 -13.06 -11.56 19.34
CA LEU A 17 -11.71 -11.22 19.81
C LEU A 17 -11.14 -10.10 18.93
N ALA A 18 -10.56 -9.11 19.60
CA ALA A 18 -9.81 -7.97 19.06
C ALA A 18 -10.58 -6.65 18.81
N GLY A 19 -11.47 -6.29 19.74
CA GLY A 19 -11.41 -4.93 20.28
C GLY A 19 -10.24 -4.88 21.27
N LEU A 20 -9.04 -4.46 20.83
CA LEU A 20 -7.85 -4.07 21.63
C LEU A 20 -6.63 -3.92 20.71
N ALA A 21 -6.60 -2.88 19.89
CA ALA A 21 -5.35 -2.30 19.37
C ALA A 21 -5.52 -0.80 19.05
N GLY A 22 -6.45 -0.15 19.75
CA GLY A 22 -6.53 1.30 19.80
C GLY A 22 -5.52 1.79 20.85
N SER A 23 -4.48 2.46 20.36
CA SER A 23 -3.42 3.18 21.11
C SER A 23 -2.22 2.34 21.55
N LEU A 24 -1.02 2.86 21.26
CA LEU A 24 0.31 2.54 21.83
C LEU A 24 1.33 1.71 21.01
N LEU A 25 1.37 1.84 19.68
CA LEU A 25 2.63 1.67 18.93
C LEU A 25 2.80 2.78 17.88
N LEU A 26 2.74 4.05 18.30
CA LEU A 26 3.05 5.22 17.47
C LEU A 26 4.57 5.41 17.19
N ALA A 27 5.39 4.37 17.35
CA ALA A 27 6.84 4.43 17.18
C ALA A 27 7.37 3.69 15.95
N GLY A 28 6.51 3.15 15.08
CA GLY A 28 6.96 2.34 13.92
C GLY A 28 6.10 2.47 12.66
N CYS A 29 5.34 3.56 12.54
CA CYS A 29 4.42 3.76 11.43
C CYS A 29 5.09 4.34 10.18
N THR A 30 6.37 4.69 10.25
CA THR A 30 7.14 5.24 9.15
C THR A 30 8.24 4.27 8.72
N GLN A 31 8.53 4.25 7.43
CA GLN A 31 9.56 3.45 6.79
C GLN A 31 10.41 4.40 5.97
N THR A 32 11.73 4.36 6.18
CA THR A 32 12.68 5.02 5.31
C THR A 32 12.80 4.23 4.02
N LEU A 33 12.60 4.88 2.88
CA LEU A 33 12.80 4.27 1.58
C LEU A 33 14.30 4.15 1.34
N GLY A 34 14.76 2.90 1.23
CA GLY A 34 16.13 2.61 0.83
C GLY A 34 16.33 2.86 -0.67
N GLU A 35 17.59 3.00 -1.07
CA GLU A 35 17.96 3.18 -2.47
C GLU A 35 17.43 2.04 -3.37
N ALA A 36 17.35 0.81 -2.83
CA ALA A 36 16.79 -0.35 -3.50
C ALA A 36 15.28 -0.25 -3.76
N ASP A 37 14.51 0.36 -2.85
CA ASP A 37 13.07 0.55 -3.02
C ASP A 37 12.82 1.68 -4.03
N CYS A 38 13.57 2.77 -3.91
CA CYS A 38 13.53 3.88 -4.87
C CYS A 38 13.93 3.45 -6.28
N GLY A 39 14.96 2.62 -6.43
CA GLY A 39 15.36 2.05 -7.70
C GLY A 39 14.25 1.22 -8.34
N ARG A 40 13.56 0.39 -7.55
CA ARG A 40 12.38 -0.37 -8.03
C ARG A 40 11.25 0.55 -8.48
N TYR A 41 10.93 1.59 -7.72
CA TYR A 41 9.90 2.57 -8.10
C TYR A 41 10.27 3.35 -9.36
N ARG A 42 11.52 3.76 -9.50
CA ARG A 42 12.07 4.42 -10.68
C ARG A 42 11.90 3.57 -11.93
N ASP A 43 12.27 2.29 -11.87
CA ASP A 43 12.16 1.40 -13.04
C ASP A 43 10.70 1.18 -13.47
N ARG A 44 9.76 1.17 -12.51
CA ARG A 44 8.32 1.14 -12.79
C ARG A 44 7.83 2.43 -13.44
N LEU A 45 8.19 3.59 -12.88
CA LEU A 45 7.88 4.90 -13.47
C LEU A 45 8.43 4.99 -14.89
N LYS A 46 9.66 4.52 -15.11
CA LYS A 46 10.27 4.46 -16.44
C LYS A 46 9.45 3.59 -17.39
N SER A 47 9.08 2.38 -16.97
CA SER A 47 8.26 1.48 -17.78
C SER A 47 6.89 2.07 -18.13
N TRP A 48 6.23 2.75 -17.19
CA TRP A 48 4.95 3.42 -17.45
C TRP A 48 5.11 4.62 -18.40
N GLY A 49 6.12 5.45 -18.19
CA GLY A 49 6.44 6.59 -19.04
C GLY A 49 6.77 6.17 -20.48
N GLU A 50 7.58 5.12 -20.64
CA GLU A 50 7.92 4.52 -21.94
C GLU A 50 6.68 3.98 -22.65
N LYS A 51 5.81 3.24 -21.95
CA LYS A 51 4.54 2.74 -22.51
C LYS A 51 3.60 3.84 -22.98
N LYS A 52 3.60 4.99 -22.30
CA LYS A 52 2.76 6.15 -22.66
C LYS A 52 3.43 7.08 -23.67
N GLY A 53 4.70 6.86 -24.03
CA GLY A 53 5.49 7.79 -24.84
C GLY A 53 5.74 9.14 -24.14
N LYS A 54 5.62 9.19 -22.81
CA LYS A 54 5.75 10.39 -21.97
C LYS A 54 6.80 10.18 -20.89
N LEU A 55 7.93 9.59 -21.26
CA LEU A 55 9.03 9.38 -20.33
C LEU A 55 9.73 10.71 -20.04
N ASP A 56 9.48 11.28 -18.87
CA ASP A 56 10.24 12.43 -18.39
C ASP A 56 11.45 11.94 -17.58
N GLN A 57 12.59 11.86 -18.27
CA GLN A 57 13.85 11.39 -17.67
C GLN A 57 14.27 12.24 -16.47
N LYS A 58 13.96 13.54 -16.49
CA LYS A 58 14.33 14.48 -15.44
C LYS A 58 13.47 14.28 -14.20
N ALA A 59 12.15 14.10 -14.36
CA ALA A 59 11.26 13.80 -13.24
C ALA A 59 11.65 12.51 -12.52
N ILE A 60 12.10 11.49 -13.26
CA ILE A 60 12.58 10.23 -12.70
C ILE A 60 13.90 10.40 -11.91
N ASP A 61 14.83 11.21 -12.42
CA ASP A 61 16.09 11.51 -11.73
C ASP A 61 15.85 12.34 -10.45
N ASP A 62 15.00 13.36 -10.53
CA ASP A 62 14.58 14.16 -9.37
C ASP A 62 13.85 13.27 -8.34
N PHE A 63 13.00 12.34 -8.77
CA PHE A 63 12.38 11.37 -7.88
C PHE A 63 13.42 10.54 -7.13
N MET A 64 14.46 10.01 -7.80
CA MET A 64 15.51 9.22 -7.14
C MET A 64 16.27 10.01 -6.08
N LYS A 65 16.63 11.26 -6.39
CA LYS A 65 17.30 12.17 -5.45
C LYS A 65 16.46 12.46 -4.22
N THR A 66 15.14 12.56 -4.41
CA THR A 66 14.20 12.88 -3.32
C THR A 66 13.78 11.63 -2.55
N CYS A 67 13.69 10.48 -3.20
CA CYS A 67 13.21 9.23 -2.63
C CYS A 67 14.22 8.59 -1.69
N ALA A 68 15.52 8.57 -2.06
CA ALA A 68 16.54 7.91 -1.26
C ALA A 68 16.70 8.60 0.11
N GLY A 69 16.39 7.88 1.19
CA GLY A 69 16.42 8.43 2.55
C GLY A 69 15.16 9.18 2.97
N SER A 70 14.15 9.29 2.10
CA SER A 70 12.85 9.82 2.47
C SER A 70 12.12 8.88 3.42
N THR A 71 11.49 9.45 4.44
CA THR A 71 10.71 8.72 5.43
C THR A 71 9.23 8.88 5.10
N VAL A 72 8.59 7.78 4.70
CA VAL A 72 7.15 7.75 4.37
C VAL A 72 6.41 6.91 5.39
N SER A 73 5.08 7.01 5.46
CA SER A 73 4.28 6.08 6.27
C SER A 73 4.38 4.66 5.69
N ARG A 74 4.32 3.62 6.53
CA ARG A 74 4.22 2.21 6.08
C ARG A 74 3.04 1.98 5.14
N GLY A 75 1.93 2.69 5.37
CA GLY A 75 0.78 2.69 4.47
C GLY A 75 1.12 3.20 3.07
N THR A 76 1.86 4.33 3.01
CA THR A 76 2.37 4.90 1.76
C THR A 76 3.36 3.96 1.07
N ALA A 77 4.34 3.41 1.79
CA ALA A 77 5.27 2.44 1.21
C ALA A 77 4.53 1.25 0.57
N LYS A 78 3.57 0.68 1.30
CA LYS A 78 2.75 -0.43 0.79
C LYS A 78 1.84 -0.02 -0.37
N CYS A 79 1.36 1.22 -0.39
CA CYS A 79 0.61 1.78 -1.52
C CYS A 79 1.50 1.89 -2.76
N LEU A 80 2.72 2.41 -2.63
CA LEU A 80 3.69 2.54 -3.72
C LEU A 80 4.10 1.18 -4.30
N GLU A 81 4.27 0.16 -3.45
CA GLU A 81 4.53 -1.21 -3.89
C GLU A 81 3.37 -1.78 -4.73
N ASN A 82 2.11 -1.50 -4.34
CA ASN A 82 0.93 -2.08 -5.00
C ASN A 82 0.32 -1.22 -6.12
N ALA A 83 0.73 0.04 -6.27
CA ALA A 83 0.20 0.96 -7.28
C ALA A 83 0.36 0.39 -8.69
N GLN A 84 -0.71 0.19 -9.47
CA GLN A 84 -0.60 -0.49 -10.78
C GLN A 84 -0.27 0.44 -11.96
N ASP A 85 -0.48 1.73 -11.75
CA ASP A 85 -0.27 2.78 -12.74
C ASP A 85 0.34 4.02 -12.08
N GLU A 86 0.87 4.89 -12.93
CA GLU A 86 1.53 6.13 -12.53
C GLU A 86 0.62 7.07 -11.73
N ALA A 87 -0.68 7.16 -12.04
CA ALA A 87 -1.58 8.06 -11.33
C ALA A 87 -1.85 7.55 -9.90
N THR A 88 -2.09 6.24 -9.76
CA THR A 88 -2.20 5.61 -8.44
C THR A 88 -0.91 5.76 -7.64
N PHE A 89 0.25 5.65 -8.29
CA PHE A 89 1.55 5.82 -7.65
C PHE A 89 1.74 7.23 -7.08
N PHE A 90 1.48 8.27 -7.87
CA PHE A 90 1.56 9.66 -7.39
C PHE A 90 0.55 9.96 -6.30
N ARG A 91 -0.66 9.38 -6.39
CA ARG A 91 -1.69 9.53 -5.36
C ARG A 91 -1.31 8.89 -4.02
N CYS A 92 -0.40 7.90 -4.01
CA CYS A 92 0.15 7.36 -2.78
C CYS A 92 1.14 8.31 -2.09
N LEU A 93 1.73 9.25 -2.83
CA LEU A 93 2.72 10.22 -2.32
C LEU A 93 2.07 11.51 -1.76
N GLU A 94 0.82 11.79 -2.14
CA GLU A 94 -0.02 12.87 -1.59
C GLU A 94 -0.57 12.51 -0.19
#